data_AF-A0A1A8CPP6-F1
#
_entry.id   AF-A0A1A8CPP6-F1
#
_cell.length_a   1.000
_cell.length_b   1.000
_cell.length_c   1.000
_cell.angle_alpha   90.00
_cell.angle_beta   90.00
_cell.angle_gamma   90.00
#
_symmetry.space_group_name_H-M   'P 1'
#
loop_
_entity.id
_entity.type
_entity.pdbx_description
1 polymer ?
#
loop_
_entity_poly.entity_id
_entity_poly.type
_entity_poly.pdbx_seq_one_letter_code
_entity_poly.pdbx_strand_id
1 'polypeptide(L)'
;VIGSDGLWETLHRQEVIRVVGEYLTGVHQRQPLKVGGYRVTLGQMQGLLEERKARVSSAFEDQNAATHLMRHAVGNNEFGTVDHERLSKMLSLPEELARMYRDDITIIITQFNPHVIGAQRQEGTP
;
A
#
# COMPACT_ATOMS: atom_id res chain seq x y z
N VAL A 1 -1.04 -6.83 11.65
CA VAL A 1 -0.79 -5.38 11.80
C VAL A 1 -1.06 -5.05 13.26
N ILE A 2 -0.10 -4.45 13.93
CA ILE A 2 -0.27 -3.90 15.28
C ILE A 2 -0.18 -2.38 15.11
N GLY A 3 -1.08 -1.62 15.73
CA GLY A 3 -1.01 -0.16 15.69
C GLY A 3 -1.78 0.49 16.82
N SER A 4 -1.44 1.74 17.13
CA SER A 4 -2.18 2.58 18.09
C SER A 4 -3.59 2.88 17.57
N ASP A 5 -4.45 3.35 18.48
CA ASP A 5 -5.78 3.89 18.19
C ASP A 5 -5.78 4.93 17.07
N GLY A 6 -4.79 5.83 17.01
CA GLY A 6 -4.67 6.80 15.92
C GLY A 6 -4.71 6.19 14.50
N LEU A 7 -4.26 4.93 14.31
CA LEU A 7 -4.45 4.21 13.05
C LEU A 7 -5.90 3.73 12.85
N TRP A 8 -6.50 3.18 13.90
CA TRP A 8 -7.82 2.52 13.83
C TRP A 8 -8.98 3.52 13.84
N GLU A 9 -8.74 4.74 14.29
CA GLU A 9 -9.67 5.87 14.16
C GLU A 9 -9.64 6.49 12.76
N THR A 10 -8.53 6.37 12.04
CA THR A 10 -8.37 6.96 10.70
C THR A 10 -8.77 6.03 9.56
N LEU A 11 -8.56 4.71 9.70
CA LEU A 11 -8.84 3.72 8.65
C LEU A 11 -9.72 2.58 9.14
N HIS A 12 -10.64 2.13 8.29
CA HIS A 12 -11.41 0.93 8.56
C HIS A 12 -10.52 -0.32 8.51
N ARG A 13 -10.79 -1.32 9.36
CA ARG A 13 -9.97 -2.55 9.46
C ARG A 13 -9.78 -3.26 8.12
N GLN A 14 -10.83 -3.32 7.28
CA GLN A 14 -10.72 -3.95 5.96
C GLN A 14 -9.82 -3.17 5.02
N GLU A 15 -9.79 -1.85 5.14
CA GLU A 15 -8.94 -0.98 4.34
C GLU A 15 -7.47 -1.18 4.72
N VAL A 16 -7.17 -1.23 6.02
CA VAL A 16 -5.84 -1.57 6.53
C VAL A 16 -5.33 -2.89 5.96
N ILE A 17 -6.17 -3.95 6.01
CA ILE A 17 -5.78 -5.27 5.49
C ILE A 17 -5.63 -5.24 3.97
N ARG A 18 -6.51 -4.55 3.24
CA ARG A 18 -6.44 -4.40 1.78
C ARG A 18 -5.13 -3.72 1.38
N VAL A 19 -4.84 -2.55 1.94
CA VAL A 19 -3.63 -1.76 1.62
C VAL A 19 -2.36 -2.55 1.91
N VAL A 20 -2.26 -3.16 3.09
CA VAL A 20 -1.08 -3.97 3.46
C VAL A 20 -0.97 -5.23 2.61
N GLY A 21 -2.08 -5.88 2.31
CA GLY A 21 -2.11 -7.08 1.47
C GLY A 21 -1.68 -6.79 0.04
N GLU A 22 -2.25 -5.75 -0.58
CA GLU A 22 -1.90 -5.30 -1.94
C GLU A 22 -0.43 -4.90 -2.03
N TYR A 23 0.08 -4.20 -1.02
CA TYR A 23 1.49 -3.84 -0.89
C TYR A 23 2.40 -5.08 -0.87
N LEU A 24 2.16 -6.01 0.07
CA LEU A 24 3.02 -7.18 0.27
C LEU A 24 2.96 -8.19 -0.90
N THR A 25 1.85 -8.21 -1.65
CA THR A 25 1.66 -9.11 -2.79
C THR A 25 2.08 -8.49 -4.13
N GLY A 26 2.30 -7.17 -4.16
CA GLY A 26 2.62 -6.42 -5.37
C GLY A 26 1.48 -6.41 -6.39
N VAL A 27 0.22 -6.50 -5.95
CA VAL A 27 -0.95 -6.63 -6.85
C VAL A 27 -1.07 -5.47 -7.83
N HIS A 28 -0.76 -4.23 -7.40
CA HIS A 28 -0.77 -3.05 -8.27
C HIS A 28 0.31 -3.10 -9.36
N GLN A 29 1.46 -3.71 -9.08
CA GLN A 29 2.53 -3.90 -10.07
C GLN A 29 2.23 -5.06 -11.04
N ARG A 30 1.36 -5.99 -10.68
CA ARG A 30 1.12 -7.26 -11.41
C ARG A 30 -0.13 -7.29 -12.27
N GLN A 31 -0.97 -6.24 -12.30
CA GLN A 31 -2.13 -6.24 -13.20
C GLN A 31 -1.70 -6.33 -14.67
N PRO A 32 -2.19 -7.29 -15.48
CA PRO A 32 -1.79 -7.41 -16.88
C PRO A 32 -2.04 -6.11 -17.65
N LEU A 33 -1.12 -5.70 -18.53
CA LEU A 33 -1.39 -4.62 -19.48
C LEU A 33 -2.57 -5.01 -20.36
N LYS A 34 -3.68 -4.29 -20.23
CA LYS A 34 -4.87 -4.47 -21.08
C LYS A 34 -4.80 -3.49 -22.24
N VAL A 35 -4.66 -4.01 -23.45
CA VAL A 35 -4.65 -3.21 -24.68
C VAL A 35 -6.06 -2.99 -25.25
N GLY A 36 -7.10 -3.04 -24.41
CA GLY A 36 -8.48 -2.70 -24.79
C GLY A 36 -9.09 -3.48 -25.96
N GLY A 37 -8.52 -4.63 -26.35
CA GLY A 37 -8.95 -5.39 -27.54
C GLY A 37 -8.33 -4.92 -28.86
N TYR A 38 -7.43 -3.93 -28.84
CA TYR A 38 -6.69 -3.49 -30.02
C TYR A 38 -5.57 -4.48 -30.39
N ARG A 39 -5.38 -4.71 -31.70
CA ARG A 39 -4.21 -5.45 -32.21
C ARG A 39 -2.99 -4.54 -32.12
N VAL A 40 -2.01 -4.92 -31.31
CA VAL A 40 -0.73 -4.22 -31.19
C VAL A 40 0.38 -5.04 -31.82
N THR A 41 1.32 -4.36 -32.48
CA THR A 41 2.55 -4.99 -32.96
C THR A 41 3.50 -5.29 -31.79
N LEU A 42 4.45 -6.21 -32.00
CA LEU A 42 5.46 -6.53 -30.98
C LEU A 42 6.26 -5.31 -30.54
N GLY A 43 6.62 -4.42 -31.47
CA GLY A 43 7.33 -3.18 -31.16
C GLY A 43 6.49 -2.20 -30.31
N GLN A 44 5.18 -2.10 -30.57
CA GLN A 44 4.28 -1.29 -29.75
C GLN A 44 4.11 -1.88 -28.35
N MET A 45 4.00 -3.21 -28.25
CA MET A 45 3.93 -3.89 -26.96
C MET A 45 5.22 -3.69 -26.14
N GLN A 46 6.38 -3.76 -26.79
CA GLN A 46 7.66 -3.47 -26.16
C GLN A 46 7.69 -2.04 -25.60
N GLY A 47 7.28 -1.04 -26.38
CA GLY A 47 7.20 0.35 -25.93
C GLY A 47 6.27 0.53 -24.72
N LEU A 48 5.09 -0.10 -24.72
CA LEU A 48 4.16 -0.06 -23.59
C LEU A 48 4.74 -0.72 -22.32
N LEU A 49 5.51 -1.80 -22.48
CA LEU A 49 6.19 -2.48 -21.37
C LEU A 49 7.34 -1.65 -20.81
N GLU A 50 8.13 -1.00 -21.67
CA GLU A 50 9.20 -0.09 -21.26
C GLU A 50 8.65 1.14 -20.52
N GLU A 51 7.57 1.72 -21.03
CA GLU A 51 6.89 2.84 -20.37
C GLU A 51 6.34 2.42 -18.99
N ARG A 52 5.73 1.23 -18.89
CA ARG A 52 5.32 0.67 -17.60
C ARG A 52 6.50 0.50 -16.65
N LYS A 53 7.62 -0.06 -17.13
CA LYS A 53 8.82 -0.25 -16.32
C LYS A 53 9.38 1.08 -15.82
N ALA A 54 9.38 2.11 -16.67
CA ALA A 54 9.79 3.46 -16.30
C ALA A 54 8.86 4.05 -15.22
N ARG A 55 7.54 3.92 -15.36
CA ARG A 55 6.57 4.38 -14.34
C ARG A 55 6.69 3.64 -13.01
N VAL A 56 6.94 2.33 -13.04
CA VAL A 56 7.22 1.55 -11.81
C VAL A 56 8.51 2.03 -11.15
N SER A 57 9.51 2.41 -11.95
CA SER A 57 10.80 2.90 -11.43
C SER A 57 10.74 4.36 -10.96
N SER A 58 9.74 5.14 -11.38
CA SER A 58 9.59 6.58 -11.06
C SER A 58 8.49 6.89 -10.04
N ALA A 59 7.54 5.97 -9.81
CA ALA A 59 6.56 6.12 -8.76
C ALA A 59 7.27 6.04 -7.39
N PHE A 60 6.95 6.98 -6.49
CA PHE A 60 7.36 6.93 -5.09
C PHE A 60 6.71 5.73 -4.38
N GLU A 61 7.19 4.53 -4.67
CA GLU A 61 6.79 3.32 -3.97
C GLU A 61 7.49 3.30 -2.61
N ASP A 62 6.68 3.37 -1.55
CA ASP A 62 7.16 3.12 -0.20
C ASP A 62 7.90 1.78 -0.19
N GLN A 63 9.11 1.75 0.35
CA GLN A 63 9.87 0.49 0.53
C GLN A 63 9.48 -0.23 1.83
N ASN A 64 8.69 0.44 2.67
CA ASN A 64 8.22 -0.07 3.94
C ASN A 64 6.68 -0.09 3.98
N ALA A 65 6.11 -1.26 4.26
CA ALA A 65 4.66 -1.45 4.32
C ALA A 65 3.98 -0.54 5.37
N ALA A 66 4.65 -0.27 6.48
CA ALA A 66 4.12 0.58 7.55
C ALA A 66 4.11 2.04 7.12
N THR A 67 5.14 2.51 6.42
CA THR A 67 5.15 3.84 5.79
C THR A 67 4.04 3.96 4.74
N HIS A 68 3.83 2.92 3.94
CA HIS A 68 2.75 2.87 2.95
C HIS A 68 1.36 2.99 3.61
N LEU A 69 1.15 2.27 4.70
CA LEU A 69 -0.09 2.34 5.47
C LEU A 69 -0.27 3.68 6.19
N MET A 70 0.81 4.24 6.74
CA MET A 70 0.79 5.57 7.37
C MET A 70 0.42 6.66 6.36
N ARG A 71 0.92 6.56 5.13
CA ARG A 71 0.56 7.46 4.03
C ARG A 71 -0.94 7.42 3.72
N HIS A 72 -1.54 6.23 3.74
CA HIS A 72 -2.99 6.07 3.62
C HIS A 72 -3.71 6.67 4.82
N ALA A 73 -3.26 6.42 6.06
CA ALA A 73 -3.92 6.93 7.26
C ALA A 73 -3.97 8.47 7.30
N VAL A 74 -2.87 9.14 6.95
CA VAL A 74 -2.77 10.61 6.98
C VAL A 74 -3.40 11.26 5.73
N GLY A 75 -3.25 10.61 4.57
CA GLY A 75 -3.66 11.14 3.28
C GLY A 75 -4.99 10.63 2.76
N ASN A 76 -5.78 9.88 3.54
CA ASN A 76 -6.98 9.23 3.00
C ASN A 76 -8.01 10.24 2.52
N ASN A 77 -8.63 9.95 1.37
CA ASN A 77 -9.85 10.59 0.92
C ASN A 77 -11.06 9.68 1.14
N GLU A 78 -12.25 10.18 0.81
CA GLU A 78 -13.53 9.45 0.93
C GLU A 78 -13.63 8.21 0.01
N PHE A 79 -12.68 8.03 -0.91
CA PHE A 79 -12.62 6.91 -1.85
C PHE A 79 -11.57 5.86 -1.49
N GLY A 80 -10.92 5.99 -0.33
CA GLY A 80 -9.93 5.02 0.14
C GLY A 80 -8.63 5.04 -0.68
N THR A 81 -8.27 6.20 -1.22
CA THR A 81 -7.00 6.45 -1.92
C THR A 81 -6.24 7.62 -1.30
N VAL A 82 -4.93 7.67 -1.51
CA VAL A 82 -4.08 8.75 -1.00
C VAL A 82 -4.30 10.02 -1.82
N ASP A 83 -4.81 11.06 -1.19
CA ASP A 83 -4.77 12.43 -1.70
C ASP A 83 -3.46 13.11 -1.27
N HIS A 84 -2.60 13.39 -2.25
CA HIS A 84 -1.31 14.02 -2.03
C HIS A 84 -1.41 15.47 -1.53
N GLU A 85 -2.45 16.20 -1.91
CA GLU A 85 -2.66 17.57 -1.42
C GLU A 85 -3.01 17.54 0.07
N ARG A 86 -3.94 16.66 0.46
CA ARG A 86 -4.29 16.43 1.86
C ARG A 86 -3.08 15.96 2.68
N LEU A 87 -2.37 14.95 2.19
CA LEU A 87 -1.17 14.42 2.85
C LEU A 87 -0.14 15.53 3.10
N SER A 88 0.15 16.34 2.08
CA SER A 88 1.08 17.47 2.19
C SER A 88 0.63 18.48 3.24
N LYS A 89 -0.67 18.86 3.23
CA LYS A 89 -1.24 19.77 4.23
C LYS A 89 -1.11 19.22 5.65
N MET A 90 -1.51 17.96 5.87
CA MET A 90 -1.49 17.31 7.19
C MET A 90 -0.06 17.20 7.76
N LEU A 91 0.92 16.88 6.91
CA LEU A 91 2.33 16.77 7.31
C LEU A 91 2.98 18.14 7.54
N SER A 92 2.44 19.21 6.95
CA SER A 92 2.96 20.58 7.09
C SER A 92 2.33 21.36 8.25
N LEU A 93 1.39 20.75 8.99
CA LEU A 93 0.77 21.39 10.15
C LEU A 93 1.83 21.66 11.25
N PRO A 94 1.82 22.85 11.87
CA PRO A 94 2.59 23.12 13.09
C PRO A 94 2.26 22.11 14.20
N GLU A 95 3.22 21.84 15.08
CA GLU A 95 3.08 20.84 16.15
C GLU A 95 1.88 21.12 17.06
N GLU A 96 1.60 22.40 17.32
CA GLU A 96 0.48 22.84 18.16
C GLU A 96 -0.88 22.54 17.54
N LEU A 97 -0.96 22.51 16.20
CA LEU A 97 -2.19 22.21 15.45
C LEU A 97 -2.29 20.73 15.09
N ALA A 98 -1.17 20.02 14.92
CA ALA A 98 -1.15 18.63 14.46
C ALA A 98 -2.06 17.72 15.30
N ARG A 99 -1.98 17.85 16.64
CA ARG A 99 -2.80 17.07 17.59
C ARG A 99 -4.30 17.36 17.54
N MET A 100 -4.73 18.47 16.93
CA MET A 100 -6.15 18.74 16.69
C MET A 100 -6.71 17.98 15.49
N TYR A 101 -5.84 17.56 14.56
CA TYR A 101 -6.25 16.93 13.30
C TYR A 101 -5.90 15.44 13.21
N ARG A 102 -4.94 14.97 14.01
CA ARG A 102 -4.57 13.55 14.11
C ARG A 102 -4.01 13.25 15.50
N ASP A 103 -4.18 12.01 15.95
CA ASP A 103 -3.45 11.47 17.09
C ASP A 103 -2.10 10.87 16.69
N ASP A 104 -1.30 10.45 17.66
CA ASP A 104 -0.04 9.77 17.46
C ASP A 104 -0.26 8.38 16.82
N ILE A 105 0.29 8.18 15.61
CA ILE A 105 0.14 6.94 14.85
C ILE A 105 1.43 6.10 14.96
N THR A 106 1.33 4.94 15.59
CA THR A 106 2.40 3.93 15.62
C THR A 106 1.93 2.67 14.90
N ILE A 107 2.76 2.10 14.02
CA ILE A 107 2.41 0.93 13.21
C ILE A 107 3.57 -0.08 13.19
N ILE A 108 3.26 -1.35 13.42
CA ILE A 108 4.15 -2.50 13.24
C ILE A 108 3.48 -3.49 12.30
N ILE A 109 4.20 -3.87 11.24
CA ILE A 109 3.76 -4.87 10.27
C ILE A 109 4.69 -6.07 10.32
N THR A 110 4.14 -7.20 10.76
CA THR A 110 4.82 -8.50 10.77
C THR A 110 4.31 -9.33 9.61
N GLN A 111 5.19 -9.68 8.67
CA GLN A 111 4.91 -10.63 7.60
C GLN A 111 5.41 -12.01 8.00
N PHE A 112 4.51 -12.99 8.03
CA PHE A 112 4.89 -14.37 8.31
C PHE A 112 5.38 -15.09 7.05
N ASN A 113 6.31 -16.02 7.22
CA ASN A 113 6.72 -16.92 6.14
C ASN A 113 5.71 -18.08 6.01
N PRO A 114 4.92 -18.14 4.92
CA PRO A 114 3.88 -19.16 4.76
C PRO A 114 4.46 -20.58 4.60
N HIS A 115 5.68 -20.72 4.09
CA HIS A 115 6.32 -22.03 3.92
C HIS A 115 6.66 -22.68 5.26
N VAL A 116 7.14 -21.88 6.22
CA VAL A 116 7.45 -22.36 7.58
C VAL A 116 6.16 -22.75 8.31
N ILE A 117 5.12 -21.93 8.22
CA ILE A 117 3.82 -22.23 8.85
C ILE A 117 3.18 -23.48 8.23
N GLY A 118 3.29 -23.65 6.91
CA GLY A 118 2.77 -24.81 6.19
C GLY A 118 3.45 -26.12 6.62
N ALA A 119 4.78 -26.10 6.78
CA ALA A 119 5.55 -27.26 7.22
C ALA A 119 5.16 -27.74 8.62
N GLN A 120 5.00 -26.83 9.58
CA GLN A 120 4.60 -27.16 10.95
C GLN A 120 3.21 -27.80 11.06
N ARG A 121 2.30 -27.50 10.12
CA ARG A 121 0.98 -28.13 10.09
C ARG A 121 1.00 -29.58 9.60
N GLN A 122 2.00 -29.96 8.79
CA GLN A 122 2.10 -31.33 8.25
C GLN A 122 2.72 -32.29 9.27
N GLU A 123 3.69 -31.83 10.07
CA GLU A 123 4.32 -32.62 11.16
C GLU A 123 3.36 -32.91 12.33
N GLY A 124 2.26 -32.17 12.46
CA GLY A 124 1.26 -32.33 13.52
C GLY A 124 0.08 -33.25 13.18
N THR A 125 0.09 -33.92 12.04
CA THR A 125 -0.97 -34.86 11.64
C THR A 125 -0.48 -36.30 11.87
N PRO A 126 -1.11 -37.08 12.78
CA PRO A 126 -0.78 -38.49 12.97
C PRO A 126 -1.15 -39.35 11.76
#